data_AF-A0A1C2GME8-F1
#
_entry.id   AF-A0A1C2GME8-F1
#
_cell.length_a   1.000
_cell.length_b   1.000
_cell.length_c   1.000
_cell.angle_alpha   90.00
_cell.angle_beta   90.00
_cell.angle_gamma   90.00
#
_symmetry.space_group_name_H-M   'P 1'
#
loop_
_entity.id
_entity.type
_entity.pdbx_description
1 polymer ?
#
loop_
_entity_poly.entity_id
_entity_poly.type
_entity_poly.pdbx_seq_one_letter_code
_entity_poly.pdbx_strand_id
1 'polypeptide(L)'
;MKEIEEYITLYNEIETCEFRIGILRQDETDKYELAEMKRLKTKYEAEISPLREVLRQENVENADSIRLGYISIFNHYLDGFTASQRIGKSLDLNQGMINPGYLLGMIIHDLNGVLISVGDIVAMPYLMASNYKWEDDLLFEIIKSYRQKILNRQFLNILEAVDFYYQIRDSIRDLINKLRIDRVIS
;
A
#
# COMPACT_ATOMS: atom_id res chain seq x y z
N MET A 1 12.03 -6.38 13.35
CA MET A 1 11.68 -6.93 12.02
C MET A 1 10.66 -8.05 12.13
N LYS A 2 10.96 -9.17 12.78
CA LYS A 2 10.03 -10.32 12.92
C LYS A 2 8.64 -9.95 13.46
N GLU A 3 8.55 -9.05 14.46
CA GLU A 3 7.27 -8.62 15.06
C GLU A 3 6.40 -7.79 14.10
N ILE A 4 7.02 -7.00 13.22
CA ILE A 4 6.33 -6.19 12.21
C ILE A 4 5.79 -7.11 11.11
N GLU A 5 6.59 -8.07 10.65
CA GLU A 5 6.18 -9.08 9.68
C GLU A 5 5.04 -9.95 10.23
N GLU A 6 5.12 -10.35 11.50
CA GLU A 6 4.06 -11.08 12.21
C GLU A 6 2.77 -10.27 12.32
N TYR A 7 2.86 -8.97 12.66
CA TYR A 7 1.71 -8.07 12.70
C TYR A 7 1.04 -7.90 11.34
N ILE A 8 1.81 -7.65 10.28
CA ILE A 8 1.29 -7.48 8.92
C ILE A 8 0.60 -8.76 8.45
N THR A 9 1.20 -9.91 8.73
CA THR A 9 0.65 -11.22 8.36
C THR A 9 -0.69 -11.45 9.04
N LEU A 10 -0.76 -11.33 10.37
CA LEU A 10 -2.00 -11.52 11.13
C LEU A 10 -3.07 -10.49 10.76
N TYR A 11 -2.69 -9.24 10.50
CA TYR A 11 -3.63 -8.19 10.09
C TYR A 11 -4.27 -8.49 8.73
N ASN A 12 -3.48 -8.94 7.75
CA ASN A 12 -3.99 -9.37 6.44
C ASN A 12 -4.93 -10.60 6.56
N GLU A 13 -4.66 -11.50 7.50
CA GLU A 13 -5.56 -12.63 7.79
C GLU A 13 -6.90 -12.17 8.36
N ILE A 14 -6.92 -11.16 9.24
CA ILE A 14 -8.16 -10.53 9.72
C ILE A 14 -8.94 -9.87 8.58
N GLU A 15 -8.29 -9.05 7.75
CA GLU A 15 -8.98 -8.39 6.62
C GLU A 15 -9.59 -9.41 5.65
N THR A 16 -8.86 -10.48 5.35
CA THR A 16 -9.36 -11.58 4.52
C THR A 16 -10.57 -12.25 5.17
N CYS A 17 -10.54 -12.43 6.49
CA CYS A 17 -11.64 -13.00 7.25
C CYS A 17 -12.87 -12.09 7.23
N GLU A 18 -12.71 -10.78 7.44
CA GLU A 18 -13.79 -9.79 7.37
C GLU A 18 -14.45 -9.72 5.99
N PHE A 19 -13.64 -9.74 4.93
CA PHE A 19 -14.14 -9.78 3.56
C PHE A 19 -14.98 -11.02 3.30
N ARG A 20 -14.52 -12.20 3.72
CA ARG A 20 -15.27 -13.47 3.59
C ARG A 20 -16.58 -13.43 4.37
N ILE A 21 -16.57 -12.92 5.61
CA ILE A 21 -17.77 -12.70 6.43
C ILE A 21 -18.77 -11.79 5.69
N GLY A 22 -18.30 -10.75 5.01
CA GLY A 22 -19.13 -9.84 4.24
C GLY A 22 -19.80 -10.46 3.01
N ILE A 23 -19.17 -11.47 2.39
CA ILE A 23 -19.69 -12.19 1.22
C ILE A 23 -20.77 -13.22 1.60
N LEU A 24 -20.59 -13.88 2.75
CA LEU A 24 -21.51 -14.93 3.21
C LEU A 24 -22.89 -14.34 3.56
N ARG A 25 -23.83 -14.39 2.61
CA ARG A 25 -25.23 -13.99 2.79
C ARG A 25 -26.20 -15.01 2.16
N GLN A 26 -26.96 -15.65 3.06
CA GLN A 26 -28.37 -16.09 2.99
C GLN A 26 -28.72 -17.59 2.97
N ASP A 27 -27.80 -18.54 2.86
CA ASP A 27 -28.16 -19.97 2.89
C ASP A 27 -27.80 -20.66 4.22
N GLU A 28 -28.51 -21.76 4.58
CA GLU A 28 -28.31 -22.45 5.87
C GLU A 28 -26.94 -23.11 6.00
N THR A 29 -26.30 -23.49 4.90
CA THR A 29 -24.93 -23.98 4.83
C THR A 29 -23.89 -22.90 5.16
N ASP A 30 -24.17 -21.63 4.87
CA ASP A 30 -23.27 -20.50 5.14
C ASP A 30 -23.17 -20.20 6.64
N LYS A 31 -24.15 -20.63 7.44
CA LYS A 31 -24.18 -20.33 8.88
C LYS A 31 -22.99 -20.95 9.63
N TYR A 32 -22.56 -22.16 9.25
CA TYR A 32 -21.42 -22.82 9.88
C TYR A 32 -20.09 -22.16 9.49
N GLU A 33 -19.88 -21.90 8.20
CA GLU A 33 -18.68 -21.20 7.72
C GLU A 33 -18.59 -19.79 8.30
N LEU A 34 -19.71 -19.07 8.37
CA LEU A 34 -19.78 -17.75 8.99
C LEU A 34 -19.42 -17.79 10.48
N ALA A 35 -19.89 -18.81 11.21
CA ALA A 35 -19.55 -18.98 12.62
C ALA A 35 -18.06 -19.27 12.82
N GLU A 36 -17.47 -20.15 11.99
CA GLU A 36 -16.05 -20.46 12.06
C GLU A 36 -15.19 -19.25 11.66
N MET A 37 -15.58 -18.49 10.63
CA MET A 37 -14.87 -17.26 10.24
C MET A 37 -14.93 -16.22 11.37
N LYS A 38 -16.08 -16.02 12.01
CA LYS A 38 -16.16 -15.15 13.19
C LYS A 38 -15.24 -15.61 14.32
N ARG A 39 -15.16 -16.93 14.58
CA ARG A 39 -14.25 -17.52 15.58
C ARG A 39 -12.79 -17.25 15.23
N LEU A 40 -12.40 -17.45 13.97
CA LEU A 40 -11.05 -17.18 13.48
C LEU A 40 -10.70 -15.69 13.59
N LYS A 41 -11.61 -14.80 13.18
CA LYS A 41 -11.45 -13.35 13.37
C LYS A 41 -11.18 -13.02 14.84
N THR A 42 -12.02 -13.47 15.76
CA THR A 42 -11.84 -13.21 17.20
C THR A 42 -10.52 -13.77 17.73
N LYS A 43 -10.12 -14.97 17.27
CA LYS A 43 -8.82 -15.56 17.61
C LYS A 43 -7.67 -14.65 17.16
N TYR A 44 -7.67 -14.22 15.91
CA TYR A 44 -6.62 -13.36 15.37
C TYR A 44 -6.59 -11.97 16.01
N GLU A 45 -7.76 -11.37 16.28
CA GLU A 45 -7.85 -10.11 17.01
C GLU A 45 -7.21 -10.23 18.40
N ALA A 46 -7.42 -11.35 19.08
CA ALA A 46 -6.79 -11.63 20.37
C ALA A 46 -5.27 -11.83 20.27
N GLU A 47 -4.79 -12.49 19.21
CA GLU A 47 -3.35 -12.68 18.96
C GLU A 47 -2.64 -11.36 18.59
N ILE A 48 -3.32 -10.45 17.90
CA ILE A 48 -2.78 -9.13 17.53
C ILE A 48 -2.72 -8.16 18.71
N SER A 49 -3.67 -8.23 19.66
CA SER A 49 -3.75 -7.27 20.76
C SER A 49 -2.44 -7.09 21.56
N PRO A 50 -1.72 -8.15 21.99
CA PRO A 50 -0.44 -7.99 22.68
C PRO A 50 0.67 -7.45 21.76
N LEU A 51 0.68 -7.85 20.49
CA LEU A 51 1.65 -7.35 19.50
C LEU A 51 1.49 -5.85 19.26
N ARG A 52 0.26 -5.34 19.26
CA ARG A 52 -0.01 -3.89 19.15
C ARG A 52 0.59 -3.09 20.30
N GLU A 53 0.53 -3.61 21.52
CA GLU A 53 1.11 -2.92 22.68
C GLU A 53 2.64 -2.91 22.63
N VAL A 54 3.27 -3.97 22.14
CA VAL A 54 4.72 -4.01 21.88
C VAL A 54 5.11 -3.00 20.79
N LEU A 55 4.41 -3.01 19.64
CA LEU A 55 4.70 -2.11 18.51
C LEU A 55 4.42 -0.63 18.81
N ARG A 56 3.57 -0.33 19.80
CA ARG A 56 3.39 1.04 20.34
C ARG A 56 4.57 1.50 21.17
N GLN A 57 5.28 0.57 21.80
CA GLN A 57 6.44 0.85 22.65
C GLN A 57 7.76 0.85 21.85
N GLU A 58 7.80 0.25 20.65
CA GLU A 58 8.97 0.31 19.76
C GLU A 58 9.32 1.76 19.35
N ASN A 59 10.62 2.02 19.27
CA ASN A 59 11.19 3.38 19.27
C ASN A 59 10.95 4.17 17.96
N VAL A 60 10.88 5.49 18.07
CA VAL A 60 10.62 6.46 16.97
C VAL A 60 11.61 6.31 15.81
N GLU A 61 12.85 5.91 16.08
CA GLU A 61 13.90 5.73 15.06
C GLU A 61 13.51 4.68 14.00
N ASN A 62 12.85 3.59 14.41
CA ASN A 62 12.39 2.54 13.49
C ASN A 62 11.20 3.04 12.65
N ALA A 63 10.29 3.79 13.26
CA ALA A 63 9.16 4.39 12.57
C ALA A 63 9.61 5.45 11.55
N ASP A 64 10.66 6.21 11.87
CA ASP A 64 11.24 7.18 10.95
C ASP A 64 11.93 6.48 9.76
N SER A 65 12.57 5.33 9.99
CA SER A 65 13.14 4.51 8.92
C SER A 65 12.08 4.02 7.92
N ILE A 66 10.91 3.58 8.41
CA ILE A 66 9.75 3.22 7.57
C ILE A 66 9.24 4.45 6.80
N ARG A 67 9.13 5.61 7.47
CA ARG A 67 8.73 6.87 6.83
C ARG A 67 9.69 7.27 5.71
N LEU A 68 10.99 7.16 5.94
CA LEU A 68 12.03 7.43 4.95
C LEU A 68 11.94 6.45 3.77
N GLY A 69 11.65 5.17 4.03
CA GLY A 69 11.35 4.18 2.99
C GLY A 69 10.17 4.61 2.11
N TYR A 70 9.06 5.05 2.71
CA TYR A 70 7.92 5.59 1.95
C TYR A 70 8.31 6.82 1.15
N ILE A 71 9.03 7.78 1.75
CA ILE A 71 9.51 8.99 1.06
C ILE A 71 10.38 8.61 -0.14
N SER A 72 11.28 7.64 0.03
CA SER A 72 12.15 7.13 -1.03
C SER A 72 11.33 6.62 -2.22
N ILE A 73 10.32 5.78 -1.96
CA ILE A 73 9.39 5.28 -3.00
C ILE A 73 8.71 6.43 -3.74
N PHE A 74 8.14 7.41 -3.04
CA PHE A 74 7.44 8.50 -3.73
C PHE A 74 8.38 9.45 -4.48
N ASN A 75 9.57 9.75 -3.94
CA ASN A 75 10.62 10.49 -4.67
C ASN A 75 10.98 9.77 -5.97
N HIS A 76 11.17 8.47 -5.87
CA HIS A 76 11.55 7.62 -6.98
C HIS A 76 10.62 7.78 -8.20
N TYR A 77 9.31 7.64 -7.96
CA TYR A 77 8.33 7.77 -9.04
C TYR A 77 8.32 9.20 -9.61
N LEU A 78 8.39 10.24 -8.77
CA LEU A 78 8.43 11.64 -9.23
C LEU A 78 9.68 11.98 -10.04
N ASP A 79 10.85 11.44 -9.65
CA ASP A 79 12.09 11.60 -10.40
C ASP A 79 11.98 10.92 -11.77
N GLY A 80 11.33 9.76 -11.84
CA GLY A 80 10.97 9.09 -13.09
C GLY A 80 10.12 9.96 -14.02
N PHE A 81 9.06 10.59 -13.50
CA PHE A 81 8.23 11.55 -14.26
C PHE A 81 9.01 12.79 -14.69
N THR A 82 9.91 13.30 -13.85
CA THR A 82 10.72 14.47 -14.20
C THR A 82 11.73 14.14 -15.30
N ALA A 83 12.36 12.96 -15.21
CA ALA A 83 13.31 12.48 -16.20
C ALA A 83 12.63 12.24 -17.56
N SER A 84 11.42 11.68 -17.56
CA SER A 84 10.65 11.43 -18.79
C SER A 84 10.25 12.71 -19.52
N GLN A 85 9.73 13.70 -18.80
CA GLN A 85 9.37 14.99 -19.37
C GLN A 85 10.58 15.68 -20.02
N ARG A 86 11.76 15.60 -19.40
CA ARG A 86 13.00 16.21 -19.91
C ARG A 86 13.49 15.61 -21.23
N ILE A 87 13.34 14.31 -21.42
CA ILE A 87 13.88 13.63 -22.62
C ILE A 87 12.95 13.73 -23.83
N GLY A 88 11.78 14.38 -23.71
CA GLY A 88 10.85 14.63 -24.82
C GLY A 88 10.29 13.36 -25.49
N LYS A 89 10.67 12.20 -24.98
CA LYS A 89 10.08 10.91 -25.30
C LYS A 89 8.96 10.73 -24.28
N SER A 90 7.77 10.34 -24.74
CA SER A 90 7.01 9.40 -23.93
C SER A 90 7.93 8.19 -23.86
N LEU A 91 8.70 8.13 -22.79
CA LEU A 91 9.08 6.91 -22.13
C LEU A 91 8.76 5.70 -23.02
N ASP A 92 9.81 5.07 -23.57
CA ASP A 92 9.77 3.84 -24.36
C ASP A 92 10.25 2.64 -23.51
N LEU A 93 9.36 1.64 -23.29
CA LEU A 93 9.48 0.56 -22.30
C LEU A 93 9.19 -0.70 -23.03
N ASN A 94 10.22 -1.52 -23.07
CA ASN A 94 9.98 -2.94 -23.16
C ASN A 94 9.92 -3.61 -21.79
N GLN A 95 9.57 -2.88 -20.71
CA GLN A 95 9.46 -3.45 -19.34
C GLN A 95 8.42 -2.75 -18.44
N GLY A 96 7.12 -2.94 -18.72
CA GLY A 96 6.05 -2.87 -17.70
C GLY A 96 5.58 -1.51 -17.09
N MET A 97 4.95 -0.63 -17.87
CA MET A 97 3.90 0.28 -17.39
C MET A 97 2.65 -0.03 -18.20
N ILE A 98 1.99 -1.08 -17.75
CA ILE A 98 0.87 -1.70 -18.45
C ILE A 98 -0.35 -1.44 -17.61
N ASN A 99 -1.37 -0.85 -18.21
CA ASN A 99 -2.64 -0.51 -17.61
C ASN A 99 -2.62 0.57 -16.53
N PRO A 100 -3.43 1.62 -16.73
CA PRO A 100 -3.78 2.48 -15.63
C PRO A 100 -4.25 1.66 -14.39
N GLY A 101 -3.75 2.01 -13.21
CA GLY A 101 -3.95 1.25 -11.96
C GLY A 101 -2.82 0.27 -11.61
N TYR A 102 -1.99 -0.15 -12.57
CA TYR A 102 -0.81 -0.98 -12.29
C TYR A 102 0.29 -0.21 -11.57
N LEU A 103 0.61 1.03 -11.97
CA LEU A 103 1.58 1.88 -11.26
C LEU A 103 1.20 2.06 -9.79
N LEU A 104 -0.07 2.38 -9.56
CA LEU A 104 -0.63 2.52 -8.23
C LEU A 104 -0.58 1.19 -7.45
N GLY A 105 -0.76 0.05 -8.15
CA GLY A 105 -0.52 -1.29 -7.59
C GLY A 105 0.95 -1.56 -7.24
N MET A 106 1.90 -1.11 -8.06
CA MET A 106 3.34 -1.20 -7.80
C MET A 106 3.73 -0.34 -6.59
N ILE A 107 3.19 0.88 -6.47
CA ILE A 107 3.37 1.71 -5.28
C ILE A 107 2.86 0.97 -4.04
N ILE A 108 1.67 0.37 -4.08
CA ILE A 108 1.17 -0.45 -2.96
C ILE A 108 2.12 -1.60 -2.64
N HIS A 109 2.61 -2.30 -3.67
CA HIS A 109 3.54 -3.41 -3.51
C HIS A 109 4.85 -2.97 -2.85
N ASP A 110 5.47 -1.87 -3.30
CA ASP A 110 6.72 -1.36 -2.76
C ASP A 110 6.55 -0.85 -1.33
N LEU A 111 5.43 -0.17 -1.02
CA LEU A 111 5.09 0.25 0.33
C LEU A 111 4.93 -0.95 1.27
N ASN A 112 4.31 -2.03 0.80
CA ASN A 112 4.23 -3.29 1.53
C ASN A 112 5.62 -3.92 1.73
N GLY A 113 6.49 -3.82 0.72
CA GLY A 113 7.89 -4.21 0.84
C GLY A 113 8.60 -3.46 1.97
N VAL A 114 8.44 -2.14 2.08
CA VAL A 114 9.07 -1.32 3.13
C VAL A 114 8.65 -1.76 4.52
N LEU A 115 7.39 -2.18 4.66
CA LEU A 115 6.87 -2.71 5.90
C LEU A 115 7.49 -4.06 6.28
N ILE A 116 7.74 -4.93 5.29
CA ILE A 116 8.38 -6.23 5.50
C ILE A 116 9.87 -6.04 5.84
N SER A 117 10.58 -5.19 5.10
CA SER A 117 12.05 -5.11 5.16
C SER A 117 12.61 -3.95 6.00
N VAL A 118 11.79 -3.29 6.81
CA VAL A 118 12.11 -2.11 7.66
C VAL A 118 13.15 -1.16 7.02
N GLY A 119 12.66 -0.21 6.22
CA GLY A 119 13.42 0.98 5.81
C GLY A 119 14.54 0.77 4.77
N ASP A 120 15.00 -0.47 4.55
CA ASP A 120 16.15 -0.76 3.66
C ASP A 120 15.80 -0.95 2.17
N ILE A 121 14.60 -0.55 1.74
CA ILE A 121 14.25 -0.63 0.31
C ILE A 121 14.91 0.48 -0.48
N VAL A 122 15.88 0.10 -1.31
CA VAL A 122 16.32 0.88 -2.45
C VAL A 122 15.35 0.62 -3.60
N ALA A 123 14.47 1.59 -3.87
CA ALA A 123 13.64 1.54 -5.06
C ALA A 123 14.56 1.60 -6.30
N MET A 124 14.65 0.51 -7.05
CA MET A 124 15.43 0.44 -8.28
C MET A 124 14.80 1.36 -9.33
N PRO A 125 15.59 2.12 -10.13
CA PRO A 125 15.09 3.00 -11.19
C PRO A 125 14.35 2.19 -12.25
N TYR A 126 13.06 2.00 -12.01
CA TYR A 126 12.13 1.63 -13.05
C TYR A 126 11.89 2.90 -13.86
N LEU A 127 12.83 3.19 -14.76
CA LEU A 127 12.54 4.01 -15.93
C LEU A 127 11.39 3.28 -16.64
N MET A 128 10.29 3.98 -16.81
CA MET A 128 8.95 3.44 -16.93
C MET A 128 8.30 4.03 -18.16
N ALA A 129 7.72 3.27 -19.05
CA ALA A 129 7.34 3.66 -20.38
C ALA A 129 6.16 2.95 -21.07
N SER A 130 5.57 3.58 -22.08
CA SER A 130 4.29 3.11 -22.61
C SER A 130 3.84 3.81 -23.89
N ASN A 131 2.99 3.10 -24.64
CA ASN A 131 2.20 3.61 -25.76
C ASN A 131 0.79 4.05 -25.35
N TYR A 132 0.46 4.03 -24.05
CA TYR A 132 -0.83 4.48 -23.51
C TYR A 132 -0.65 5.78 -22.72
N LYS A 133 -1.34 6.85 -23.15
CA LYS A 133 -1.31 8.16 -22.48
C LYS A 133 -2.20 8.15 -21.24
N TRP A 134 -1.61 8.43 -20.09
CA TRP A 134 -2.31 9.09 -18.99
C TRP A 134 -2.26 10.61 -19.19
N GLU A 135 -3.10 11.34 -18.46
CA GLU A 135 -2.78 12.73 -18.14
C GLU A 135 -1.65 12.71 -17.10
N ASP A 136 -0.42 12.81 -17.58
CA ASP A 136 0.81 12.75 -16.75
C ASP A 136 0.73 13.71 -15.56
N ASP A 137 0.13 14.89 -15.75
CA ASP A 137 -0.04 15.91 -14.72
C ASP A 137 -0.93 15.43 -13.56
N LEU A 138 -2.01 14.71 -13.84
CA LEU A 138 -2.92 14.20 -12.81
C LEU A 138 -2.21 13.16 -11.93
N LEU A 139 -1.52 12.22 -12.56
CA LEU A 139 -0.81 11.15 -11.87
C LEU A 139 0.38 11.69 -11.06
N PHE A 140 1.11 12.65 -11.63
CA PHE A 140 2.16 13.39 -10.95
C PHE A 140 1.64 14.10 -9.70
N GLU A 141 0.53 14.83 -9.79
CA GLU A 141 -0.05 15.53 -8.64
C GLU A 141 -0.58 14.56 -7.57
N ILE A 142 -1.12 13.40 -7.95
CA ILE A 142 -1.52 12.34 -6.99
C ILE A 142 -0.31 11.84 -6.19
N ILE A 143 0.76 11.45 -6.87
CA ILE A 143 1.98 10.92 -6.23
C ILE A 143 2.63 11.99 -5.35
N LYS A 144 2.72 13.22 -5.85
CA LYS A 144 3.22 14.39 -5.11
C LYS A 144 2.38 14.69 -3.87
N SER A 145 1.06 14.57 -3.94
CA SER A 145 0.16 14.73 -2.80
C SER A 145 0.44 13.71 -1.70
N TYR A 146 0.58 12.42 -2.03
CA TYR A 146 0.92 11.39 -1.05
C TYR A 146 2.30 11.60 -0.44
N ARG A 147 3.30 11.97 -1.25
CA ARG A 147 4.63 12.35 -0.76
C ARG A 147 4.55 13.46 0.28
N GLN A 148 3.79 14.52 0.00
CA GLN A 148 3.70 15.66 0.91
C GLN A 148 3.01 15.28 2.22
N LYS A 149 1.99 14.40 2.17
CA LYS A 149 1.35 13.84 3.37
C LYS A 149 2.35 13.07 4.24
N ILE A 150 3.26 12.29 3.64
CA ILE A 150 4.30 11.56 4.37
C ILE A 150 5.33 12.51 4.97
N LEU A 151 5.81 13.49 4.19
CA LEU A 151 6.82 14.44 4.65
C LEU A 151 6.35 15.27 5.85
N ASN A 152 5.07 15.66 5.83
CA ASN A 152 4.48 16.49 6.88
C ASN A 152 4.05 15.68 8.12
N ARG A 153 4.28 14.36 8.14
CA ARG A 153 3.88 13.49 9.23
C ARG A 153 5.12 12.98 9.97
N GLN A 154 5.04 12.99 11.29
CA GLN A 154 5.96 12.25 12.15
C GLN A 154 5.19 11.09 12.76
N PHE A 155 5.79 9.91 12.74
CA PHE A 155 5.23 8.72 13.39
C PHE A 155 5.83 8.59 14.78
N LEU A 156 4.97 8.45 15.78
CA LEU A 156 5.39 8.28 17.17
C LEU A 156 5.85 6.85 17.47
N ASN A 157 5.44 5.90 16.65
CA ASN A 157 5.78 4.49 16.73
C ASN A 157 5.50 3.80 15.39
N ILE A 158 5.84 2.52 15.31
CA ILE A 158 5.69 1.75 14.07
C ILE A 158 4.22 1.53 13.71
N LEU A 159 3.35 1.37 14.71
CA LEU A 159 1.92 1.18 14.47
C LEU A 159 1.32 2.36 13.68
N GLU A 160 1.69 3.61 14.03
CA GLU A 160 1.24 4.77 13.27
C GLU A 160 1.72 4.78 11.82
N ALA A 161 2.95 4.30 11.56
CA ALA A 161 3.48 4.19 10.21
C ALA A 161 2.71 3.14 9.39
N VAL A 162 2.40 2.00 10.01
CA VAL A 162 1.66 0.90 9.38
C VAL A 162 0.20 1.31 9.10
N ASP A 163 -0.48 1.92 10.08
CA ASP A 163 -1.84 2.42 9.91
C ASP A 163 -1.91 3.47 8.79
N PHE A 164 -0.88 4.30 8.67
CA PHE A 164 -0.78 5.27 7.61
C PHE A 164 -0.56 4.62 6.22
N TYR A 165 0.19 3.53 6.13
CA TYR A 165 0.23 2.72 4.90
C TYR A 165 -1.15 2.22 4.50
N TYR A 166 -1.93 1.67 5.44
CA TYR A 166 -3.28 1.19 5.12
C TYR A 166 -4.18 2.31 4.61
N GLN A 167 -4.10 3.51 5.20
CA GLN A 167 -4.81 4.69 4.69
C GLN A 167 -4.41 5.04 3.26
N ILE A 168 -3.11 5.00 2.93
CA ILE A 168 -2.62 5.24 1.57
C ILE A 168 -3.10 4.12 0.63
N ARG A 169 -2.92 2.86 1.01
CA ARG A 169 -3.31 1.68 0.24
C ARG A 169 -4.79 1.74 -0.14
N ASP A 170 -5.65 2.02 0.84
CA ASP A 170 -7.09 2.06 0.63
C ASP A 170 -7.48 3.26 -0.24
N SER A 171 -6.88 4.42 0.00
CA SER A 171 -7.09 5.61 -0.85
C SER A 171 -6.66 5.37 -2.30
N ILE A 172 -5.55 4.65 -2.51
CA ILE A 172 -5.07 4.27 -3.84
C ILE A 172 -5.98 3.21 -4.46
N ARG A 173 -6.42 2.19 -3.71
CA ARG A 173 -7.37 1.17 -4.19
C ARG A 173 -8.69 1.80 -4.62
N ASP A 174 -9.22 2.72 -3.82
CA ASP A 174 -10.44 3.47 -4.14
C ASP A 174 -10.27 4.31 -5.40
N LEU A 175 -9.12 4.95 -5.58
CA LEU A 175 -8.80 5.68 -6.80
C LEU A 175 -8.76 4.73 -8.02
N ILE A 176 -8.07 3.60 -7.92
CA ILE A 176 -8.06 2.57 -8.97
C ILE A 176 -9.50 2.13 -9.31
N ASN A 177 -10.32 1.86 -8.30
CA ASN A 177 -11.70 1.42 -8.49
C ASN A 177 -12.57 2.50 -9.17
N LYS A 178 -12.46 3.77 -8.75
CA LYS A 178 -13.15 4.89 -9.41
C LYS A 178 -12.76 5.01 -10.87
N LEU A 179 -11.45 4.98 -11.14
CA LEU A 179 -10.93 5.02 -12.50
C LEU A 179 -11.44 3.86 -13.36
N ARG A 180 -11.64 2.67 -12.78
CA ARG A 180 -12.24 1.50 -13.48
C ARG A 180 -13.70 1.74 -13.80
N ILE A 181 -14.48 2.23 -12.83
CA ILE A 181 -15.90 2.53 -13.00
C ILE A 181 -16.10 3.57 -14.10
N ASP A 182 -15.27 4.60 -14.11
CA ASP A 182 -15.30 5.68 -15.10
C ASP A 182 -14.76 5.25 -16.48
N ARG A 183 -14.33 3.99 -16.63
CA ARG A 183 -13.72 3.41 -17.84
C ARG A 183 -12.50 4.17 -18.36
N VAL A 184 -11.87 4.94 -17.48
CA VAL A 184 -10.55 5.52 -17.73
C VAL A 184 -9.53 4.39 -17.84
N ILE A 185 -9.80 3.28 -17.14
CA ILE A 185 -8.88 2.15 -16.98
C ILE A 185 -9.62 0.82 -17.11
N SER A 186 -9.01 -0.14 -17.81
CA SER A 186 -9.54 -1.49 -18.05
C SER A 186 -8.98 -2.51 -17.07
#